data_AF-L8GF07-F1
#
_entry.id   AF-L8GF07-F1
#
_cell.length_a   1.000
_cell.length_b   1.000
_cell.length_c   1.000
_cell.angle_alpha   90.00
_cell.angle_beta   90.00
_cell.angle_gamma   90.00
#
_symmetry.space_group_name_H-M   'P 1'
#
loop_
_entity.id
_entity.type
_entity.pdbx_description
1 polymer ?
#
loop_
_entity_poly.entity_id
_entity_poly.type
_entity_poly.pdbx_seq_one_letter_code
_entity_poly.pdbx_strand_id
1 'polypeptide(L)'
;MEERKELTKRAKATLDDLNLQLQNLVYEEAHYNKEIQHCRDFRPREVVHDLLPAPPSGTEAAAKPDEDEESRAHRLMTQRLAAELEERKRHEVEALTSRKAALQEANQAKRKFLHGLRSRLQTIAQAAEPAQQHFGYTSTEKTDSFDTAGQLPAPLYTLFAQLNAHKLAFDTGIGVSVGGDAEAALALNAQLSRRGSTVATRLMAERTESQTDKPHQFAIHPLAVLLHFPNGDDMAQGVALKLRFEYLYELNVVGVRVEHGDETLLHNLYPRDIGLTSPNPANRYLFNQEVSIKQGYPGRAYKWAQWAAGLGFAQEERGLPGRPHVASIIQRLKARIRDHRSLNTQLNLLGKGMIPGQPHAALHIWKEISAAEFQASELLGAAGAAGLEEGELGSRTTGREAEGLPWHCYASRHFYALLKKPECIELEVFARVGTEYPYRPPEWRLRWKVYNGKRGWVPYTFPASVSADAHPTALDAVGRASPCDNQLKALDMRLNSAWDTKQGEESMLLSHQCVVLQVGATPVPRW
;
A
#
# COMPACT_ATOMS: atom_id res chain seq x y z
N MET A 1 61.40 125.32 33.94
CA MET A 1 61.87 124.12 33.20
C MET A 1 61.65 122.85 34.03
N GLU A 2 61.97 122.85 35.32
CA GLU A 2 61.89 121.65 36.18
C GLU A 2 60.47 121.17 36.50
N GLU A 3 59.53 122.09 36.73
CA GLU A 3 58.13 121.73 36.99
C GLU A 3 57.44 121.03 35.80
N ARG A 4 57.76 121.46 34.56
CA ARG A 4 57.30 120.79 33.34
C ARG A 4 57.89 119.39 33.18
N LYS A 5 59.15 119.18 33.59
CA LYS A 5 59.77 117.84 33.60
C LYS A 5 59.14 116.92 34.64
N GLU A 6 58.77 117.44 35.80
CA GLU A 6 58.08 116.66 36.83
C GLU A 6 56.66 116.28 36.41
N LEU A 7 55.90 117.20 35.82
CA LEU A 7 54.56 116.91 35.30
C LEU A 7 54.60 115.88 34.17
N THR A 8 55.55 115.98 33.23
CA THR A 8 55.70 114.97 32.16
C THR A 8 56.18 113.63 32.73
N LYS A 9 57.03 113.61 33.76
CA LYS A 9 57.45 112.39 34.44
C LYS A 9 56.30 111.70 35.18
N ARG A 10 55.42 112.45 35.86
CA ARG A 10 54.22 111.89 36.52
C ARG A 10 53.22 111.36 35.51
N ALA A 11 52.93 112.12 34.45
CA ALA A 11 52.04 111.69 33.36
C ALA A 11 52.58 110.44 32.62
N LYS A 12 53.90 110.36 32.44
CA LYS A 12 54.55 109.17 31.89
C LYS A 12 54.40 107.97 32.83
N ALA A 13 54.62 108.13 34.13
CA ALA A 13 54.45 107.05 35.10
C ALA A 13 53.00 106.52 35.14
N THR A 14 52.00 107.40 35.05
CA THR A 14 50.59 106.98 34.95
C THR A 14 50.28 106.29 33.62
N LEU A 15 50.90 106.74 32.52
CA LEU A 15 50.76 106.09 31.22
C LEU A 15 51.38 104.69 31.24
N ASP A 16 52.55 104.54 31.87
CA ASP A 16 53.25 103.26 32.00
C ASP A 16 52.44 102.27 32.85
N ASP A 17 51.79 102.73 33.94
CA ASP A 17 50.91 101.90 34.77
C ASP A 17 49.64 101.45 34.03
N LEU A 18 48.96 102.37 33.33
CA LEU A 18 47.81 102.03 32.48
C LEU A 18 48.20 101.09 31.33
N ASN A 19 49.40 101.26 30.76
CA ASN A 19 49.90 100.38 29.71
C ASN A 19 50.20 98.97 30.25
N LEU A 20 50.68 98.84 31.49
CA LEU A 20 50.86 97.55 32.16
C LEU A 20 49.50 96.86 32.39
N GLN A 21 48.49 97.60 32.86
CA GLN A 21 47.13 97.07 33.02
C GLN A 21 46.53 96.61 31.69
N LEU A 22 46.73 97.40 30.62
CA LEU A 22 46.29 97.03 29.27
C LEU A 22 47.00 95.76 28.79
N GLN A 23 48.32 95.63 28.99
CA GLN A 23 49.04 94.42 28.62
C GLN A 23 48.53 93.19 29.38
N ASN A 24 48.26 93.29 30.69
CA ASN A 24 47.68 92.21 31.47
C ASN A 24 46.34 91.74 30.89
N LEU A 25 45.45 92.68 30.54
CA LEU A 25 44.15 92.34 29.93
C LEU A 25 44.29 91.70 28.55
N VAL A 26 45.25 92.17 27.73
CA VAL A 26 45.53 91.54 26.42
C VAL A 26 46.05 90.11 26.58
N TYR A 27 46.86 89.84 27.62
CA TYR A 27 47.28 88.47 27.93
C TYR A 27 46.12 87.59 28.39
N GLU A 28 45.24 88.09 29.24
CA GLU A 28 44.04 87.37 29.68
C GLU A 28 43.09 87.07 28.50
N GLU A 29 42.84 88.05 27.64
CA GLU A 29 42.05 87.85 26.43
C GLU A 29 42.66 86.76 25.53
N ALA A 30 43.97 86.81 25.30
CA ALA A 30 44.66 85.80 24.52
C ALA A 30 44.64 84.41 25.18
N HIS A 31 44.68 84.33 26.51
CA HIS A 31 44.55 83.09 27.26
C HIS A 31 43.14 82.50 27.09
N TYR A 32 42.10 83.29 27.35
CA TYR A 32 40.71 82.83 27.21
C TYR A 32 40.37 82.44 25.78
N ASN A 33 40.87 83.18 24.78
CA ASN A 33 40.66 82.81 23.38
C ASN A 33 41.33 81.48 23.02
N LYS A 34 42.53 81.19 23.55
CA LYS A 34 43.18 79.88 23.40
C LYS A 34 42.38 78.77 24.09
N GLU A 35 41.85 79.04 25.28
CA GLU A 35 41.06 78.08 26.04
C GLU A 35 39.71 77.79 25.38
N ILE A 36 39.03 78.82 24.85
CA ILE A 36 37.80 78.68 24.05
C ILE A 36 38.09 77.85 22.80
N GLN A 37 39.19 78.12 22.10
CA GLN A 37 39.56 77.37 20.91
C GLN A 37 39.86 75.90 21.25
N HIS A 38 40.58 75.65 22.34
CA HIS A 38 40.83 74.30 22.84
C HIS A 38 39.53 73.55 23.15
N CYS A 39 38.55 74.22 23.77
CA CYS A 39 37.23 73.64 24.03
C CYS A 39 36.40 73.41 22.76
N ARG A 40 36.52 74.28 21.74
CA ARG A 40 35.83 74.13 20.45
C ARG A 40 36.44 73.05 19.55
N ASP A 41 37.75 72.86 19.64
CA ASP A 41 38.47 71.83 18.90
C ASP A 41 38.26 70.43 19.49
N PHE A 42 37.64 70.33 20.68
CA PHE A 42 37.21 69.06 21.25
C PHE A 42 36.15 68.41 20.37
N ARG A 43 36.59 67.47 19.53
CA ARG A 43 35.70 66.55 18.84
C ARG A 43 35.51 65.30 19.68
N PRO A 44 34.30 65.00 20.19
CA PRO A 44 34.03 63.69 20.75
C PRO A 44 34.24 62.64 19.65
N ARG A 45 34.64 61.43 20.06
CA ARG A 45 34.86 60.30 19.16
C ARG A 45 33.57 60.00 18.38
N GLU A 46 33.48 60.44 17.13
CA GLU A 46 32.35 60.14 16.25
C GLU A 46 32.33 58.64 15.98
N VAL A 47 31.46 57.94 16.69
CA VAL A 47 31.03 56.61 16.28
C VAL A 47 29.88 56.83 15.32
N VAL A 48 30.20 56.89 14.02
CA VAL A 48 29.19 56.90 12.97
C VAL A 48 28.50 55.54 12.99
N HIS A 49 27.34 55.48 13.63
CA HIS A 49 26.39 54.39 13.42
C HIS A 49 25.36 54.87 12.41
N ASP A 50 24.98 54.01 11.48
CA ASP A 50 23.78 54.20 10.65
C ASP A 50 22.59 54.26 11.61
N LEU A 51 22.17 55.48 11.96
CA LEU A 51 21.10 55.69 12.92
C LEU A 51 19.83 55.06 12.36
N LEU A 52 19.14 54.28 13.20
CA LEU A 52 17.81 53.78 12.88
C LEU A 52 16.90 54.94 12.42
N PRO A 53 16.00 54.72 11.45
CA PRO A 53 14.97 55.69 11.11
C PRO A 53 14.26 56.16 12.39
N ALA A 54 13.96 57.45 12.48
CA ALA A 54 13.41 58.06 13.69
C ALA A 54 12.24 57.21 14.26
N PRO A 55 12.16 57.04 15.60
CA PRO A 55 11.10 56.25 16.21
C PRO A 55 9.72 56.78 15.76
N PRO A 56 8.74 55.89 15.51
CA PRO A 56 7.44 56.29 14.98
C PRO A 56 6.74 57.26 15.94
N SER A 57 6.70 58.54 15.55
CA SER A 57 5.66 59.57 15.74
C SER A 57 4.76 59.52 16.99
N GLY A 58 5.27 59.16 18.17
CA GLY A 58 4.53 59.20 19.43
C GLY A 58 5.00 60.25 20.44
N THR A 59 6.25 60.73 20.29
CA THR A 59 6.89 61.69 21.21
C THR A 59 7.55 62.86 20.46
N GLU A 60 6.92 63.35 19.39
CA GLU A 60 6.98 64.80 19.09
C GLU A 60 6.14 65.57 20.13
N ALA A 61 6.27 65.16 21.40
CA ALA A 61 5.53 65.70 22.52
C ALA A 61 6.03 67.12 22.74
N ALA A 62 5.16 68.07 22.40
CA ALA A 62 5.15 69.49 22.72
C ALA A 62 6.52 70.10 23.05
N ALA A 63 6.99 71.00 22.18
CA ALA A 63 8.03 71.95 22.55
C ALA A 63 7.68 72.52 23.94
N LYS A 64 8.58 72.37 24.92
CA LYS A 64 8.36 73.13 26.16
C LYS A 64 8.43 74.61 25.78
N PRO A 65 7.61 75.48 26.41
CA PRO A 65 7.44 76.86 25.96
C PRO A 65 8.72 77.67 25.79
N ASP A 66 9.82 77.29 26.47
CA ASP A 66 11.08 78.03 26.55
C ASP A 66 12.33 77.20 26.13
N GLU A 67 12.21 76.23 25.23
CA GLU A 67 13.36 75.41 24.81
C GLU A 67 13.98 75.85 23.48
N ASP A 68 15.27 76.18 23.52
CA ASP A 68 16.08 76.47 22.33
C ASP A 68 16.16 75.27 21.37
N GLU A 69 16.34 75.56 20.07
CA GLU A 69 16.42 74.54 19.02
C GLU A 69 17.55 73.52 19.25
N GLU A 70 18.71 73.96 19.74
CA GLU A 70 19.85 73.09 20.05
C GLU A 70 19.53 72.12 21.21
N SER A 71 18.89 72.63 22.26
CA SER A 71 18.44 71.84 23.40
C SER A 71 17.39 70.80 23.00
N ARG A 72 16.49 71.18 22.07
CA ARG A 72 15.50 70.27 21.47
C ARG A 72 16.18 69.19 20.63
N ALA A 73 17.15 69.54 19.79
CA ALA A 73 17.89 68.59 18.96
C ALA A 73 18.68 67.59 19.83
N HIS A 74 19.35 68.06 20.88
CA HIS A 74 20.06 67.20 21.83
C HIS A 74 19.12 66.22 22.55
N ARG A 75 17.95 66.68 23.00
CA ARG A 75 16.96 65.80 23.63
C ARG A 75 16.43 64.74 22.65
N LEU A 76 16.16 65.11 21.41
CA LEU A 76 15.73 64.14 20.39
C LEU A 76 16.83 63.11 20.12
N MET A 77 18.10 63.52 20.06
CA MET A 77 19.22 62.61 19.87
C MET A 77 19.39 61.63 21.05
N THR A 78 19.31 62.12 22.29
CA THR A 78 19.39 61.26 23.48
C THR A 78 18.24 60.25 23.56
N GLN A 79 17.02 60.65 23.17
CA GLN A 79 15.88 59.73 23.06
C GLN A 79 16.09 58.66 21.99
N ARG A 80 16.63 59.02 20.83
CA ARG A 80 16.98 58.05 19.77
C ARG A 80 18.01 57.03 20.25
N LEU A 81 19.08 57.49 20.89
CA LEU A 81 20.12 56.62 21.45
C LEU A 81 19.57 55.71 22.56
N ALA A 82 18.66 56.20 23.39
CA ALA A 82 18.00 55.39 24.41
C ALA A 82 17.13 54.28 23.79
N ALA A 83 16.37 54.60 22.74
CA ALA A 83 15.55 53.63 22.02
C ALA A 83 16.40 52.56 21.32
N GLU A 84 17.49 52.95 20.65
CA GLU A 84 18.43 52.01 20.05
C GLU A 84 19.09 51.10 21.11
N LEU A 85 19.45 51.66 22.26
CA LEU A 85 20.03 50.90 23.37
C LEU A 85 19.03 49.90 23.94
N GLU A 86 17.75 50.28 24.07
CA GLU A 86 16.68 49.35 24.47
C GLU A 86 16.46 48.26 23.42
N GLU A 87 16.50 48.61 22.13
CA GLU A 87 16.38 47.64 21.05
C GLU A 87 17.55 46.67 21.06
N ARG A 88 18.80 47.14 21.17
CA ARG A 88 19.99 46.28 21.32
C ARG A 88 19.87 45.36 22.52
N LYS A 89 19.35 45.84 23.66
CA LYS A 89 19.07 45.00 24.84
C LYS A 89 17.96 43.97 24.61
N ARG A 90 16.91 44.30 23.86
CA ARG A 90 15.83 43.36 23.49
C ARG A 90 16.31 42.30 22.51
N HIS A 91 17.13 42.70 21.53
CA HIS A 91 17.73 41.81 20.55
C HIS A 91 18.92 41.03 21.14
N GLU A 92 19.50 41.50 22.26
CA GLU A 92 20.46 40.74 23.05
C GLU A 92 19.79 39.56 23.75
N VAL A 93 19.85 38.42 23.04
CA VAL A 93 20.56 37.24 23.55
C VAL A 93 19.79 36.41 24.57
N GLU A 94 19.05 36.90 25.56
CA GLU A 94 18.60 36.04 26.67
C GLU A 94 17.61 34.93 26.27
N ALA A 95 16.48 35.26 25.64
CA ALA A 95 15.48 34.24 25.29
C ALA A 95 15.98 33.27 24.21
N LEU A 96 16.69 33.78 23.20
CA LEU A 96 17.24 32.96 22.12
C LEU A 96 18.45 32.13 22.57
N THR A 97 19.32 32.65 23.45
CA THR A 97 20.41 31.86 24.04
C THR A 97 19.89 30.84 25.03
N SER A 98 18.90 31.17 25.85
CA SER A 98 18.24 30.21 26.73
C SER A 98 17.60 29.08 25.91
N ARG A 99 16.89 29.39 24.82
CA ARG A 99 16.34 28.39 23.90
C ARG A 99 17.42 27.56 23.21
N LYS A 100 18.52 28.18 22.77
CA LYS A 100 19.68 27.50 22.18
C LYS A 100 20.33 26.56 23.19
N ALA A 101 20.53 27.00 24.44
CA ALA A 101 21.10 26.22 25.51
C ALA A 101 20.21 25.01 25.86
N ALA A 102 18.90 25.22 26.00
CA ALA A 102 17.94 24.14 26.26
C ALA A 102 17.93 23.09 25.13
N LEU A 103 17.98 23.52 23.87
CA LEU A 103 18.06 22.60 22.72
C LEU A 103 19.41 21.86 22.67
N GLN A 104 20.51 22.52 23.02
CA GLN A 104 21.82 21.89 23.11
C GLN A 104 21.85 20.85 24.23
N GLU A 105 21.30 21.15 25.40
CA GLU A 105 21.20 20.21 26.52
C GLU A 105 20.32 19.01 26.16
N ALA A 106 19.14 19.23 25.56
CA ALA A 106 18.28 18.15 25.10
C ALA A 106 18.96 17.26 24.06
N ASN A 107 19.71 17.84 23.11
CA ASN A 107 20.49 17.07 22.15
C ASN A 107 21.64 16.30 22.81
N GLN A 108 22.33 16.89 23.79
CA GLN A 108 23.36 16.19 24.55
C GLN A 108 22.76 15.04 25.37
N ALA A 109 21.62 15.23 26.01
CA ALA A 109 20.90 14.17 26.74
C ALA A 109 20.51 13.02 25.80
N LYS A 110 19.94 13.32 24.63
CA LYS A 110 19.63 12.30 23.60
C LYS A 110 20.89 11.58 23.10
N ARG A 111 21.99 12.31 22.86
CA ARG A 111 23.27 11.71 22.46
C ARG A 111 23.84 10.79 23.55
N LYS A 112 23.83 11.22 24.81
CA LYS A 112 24.25 10.41 25.96
C LYS A 112 23.38 9.15 26.09
N PHE A 113 22.07 9.29 25.94
CA PHE A 113 21.14 8.14 25.92
C PHE A 113 21.46 7.17 24.79
N LEU A 114 21.64 7.66 23.55
CA LEU A 114 21.97 6.82 22.39
C LEU A 114 23.32 6.13 22.56
N HIS A 115 24.33 6.83 23.08
CA HIS A 115 25.64 6.22 23.35
C HIS A 115 25.54 5.16 24.45
N GLY A 116 24.79 5.44 25.52
CA GLY A 116 24.52 4.49 26.59
C GLY A 116 23.74 3.27 26.10
N LEU A 117 22.75 3.46 25.24
CA LEU A 117 21.98 2.39 24.62
C LEU A 117 22.87 1.50 23.74
N ARG A 118 23.71 2.09 22.89
CA ARG A 118 24.69 1.35 22.08
C ARG A 118 25.60 0.48 22.93
N SER A 119 26.13 1.03 24.03
CA SER A 119 26.97 0.27 24.96
C SER A 119 26.20 -0.88 25.62
N ARG A 120 24.98 -0.64 26.13
CA ARG A 120 24.14 -1.69 26.72
C ARG A 120 23.81 -2.79 25.71
N LEU A 121 23.45 -2.43 24.48
CA LEU A 121 23.19 -3.39 23.40
C LEU A 121 24.44 -4.22 23.06
N GLN A 122 25.62 -3.61 23.08
CA GLN A 122 26.88 -4.33 22.86
C GLN A 122 27.18 -5.30 24.00
N THR A 123 26.92 -4.93 25.26
CA THR A 123 27.03 -5.84 26.40
C THR A 123 26.06 -7.02 26.28
N ILE A 124 24.81 -6.78 25.87
CA ILE A 124 23.82 -7.84 25.62
C ILE A 124 24.27 -8.75 24.49
N ALA A 125 24.80 -8.19 23.39
CA ALA A 125 25.31 -8.97 22.27
C ALA A 125 26.47 -9.89 22.69
N GLN A 126 27.44 -9.37 23.44
CA GLN A 126 28.56 -10.16 23.98
C GLN A 126 28.10 -11.22 24.98
N ALA A 127 27.11 -10.92 25.82
CA ALA A 127 26.54 -11.89 26.76
C ALA A 127 25.75 -13.01 26.04
N ALA A 128 25.15 -12.71 24.89
CA ALA A 128 24.39 -13.66 24.09
C ALA A 128 25.26 -14.54 23.17
N GLU A 129 26.47 -14.10 22.83
CA GLU A 129 27.43 -14.80 21.97
C GLU A 129 27.72 -16.27 22.38
N PRO A 130 28.00 -16.62 23.66
CA PRO A 130 28.22 -18.02 24.05
C PRO A 130 26.96 -18.88 23.91
N ALA A 131 25.78 -18.32 24.14
CA ALA A 131 24.52 -19.03 23.92
C ALA A 131 24.29 -19.27 22.42
N GLN A 132 24.58 -18.28 21.57
CA GLN A 132 24.50 -18.42 20.11
C GLN A 132 25.42 -19.53 19.59
N GLN A 133 26.68 -19.57 20.06
CA GLN A 133 27.63 -20.63 19.72
C GLN A 133 27.13 -22.01 20.16
N HIS A 134 26.51 -22.10 21.34
CA HIS A 134 25.96 -23.36 21.86
C HIS A 134 24.77 -23.88 21.05
N PHE A 135 23.91 -22.98 20.56
CA PHE A 135 22.78 -23.33 19.69
C PHE A 135 23.15 -23.41 18.20
N GLY A 136 24.44 -23.25 17.84
CA GLY A 136 24.90 -23.30 16.45
C GLY A 136 24.50 -22.08 15.60
N TYR A 137 24.06 -20.98 16.20
CA TYR A 137 23.87 -19.70 15.52
C TYR A 137 25.24 -19.02 15.36
N THR A 138 25.94 -19.29 14.26
CA THR A 138 27.31 -18.77 14.04
C THR A 138 27.36 -17.41 13.38
N SER A 139 26.24 -16.82 12.98
CA SER A 139 26.26 -15.52 12.37
C SER A 139 24.91 -14.84 12.54
N THR A 140 24.90 -13.71 13.25
CA THR A 140 24.20 -12.55 12.69
C THR A 140 24.89 -12.25 11.36
N GLU A 141 24.62 -13.07 10.33
CA GLU A 141 24.75 -12.63 8.96
C GLU A 141 23.85 -11.41 8.94
N LYS A 142 24.47 -10.24 9.07
CA LYS A 142 23.89 -8.97 8.68
C LYS A 142 23.55 -9.18 7.23
N THR A 143 22.38 -9.75 6.99
CA THR A 143 21.84 -9.89 5.66
C THR A 143 21.53 -8.45 5.31
N ASP A 144 22.21 -7.87 4.34
CA ASP A 144 21.91 -6.51 3.83
C ASP A 144 20.40 -6.35 3.51
N SER A 145 19.68 -7.47 3.37
CA SER A 145 18.23 -7.55 3.32
C SER A 145 17.51 -7.01 4.56
N PHE A 146 18.02 -7.14 5.78
CA PHE A 146 17.42 -6.58 6.99
C PHE A 146 17.64 -5.07 7.12
N ASP A 147 18.80 -4.56 6.71
CA ASP A 147 19.07 -3.12 6.67
C ASP A 147 18.14 -2.43 5.65
N THR A 148 17.94 -3.08 4.49
CA THR A 148 16.95 -2.66 3.50
C THR A 148 15.51 -2.85 4.03
N ALA A 149 15.23 -3.93 4.76
CA ALA A 149 13.92 -4.18 5.35
C ALA A 149 13.54 -3.16 6.43
N GLY A 150 14.52 -2.55 7.11
CA GLY A 150 14.27 -1.47 8.09
C GLY A 150 13.59 -0.23 7.49
N GLN A 151 13.65 -0.06 6.17
CA GLN A 151 12.98 1.03 5.45
C GLN A 151 11.57 0.64 4.95
N LEU A 152 11.14 -0.61 5.14
CA LEU A 152 9.82 -1.06 4.74
C LEU A 152 8.72 -0.45 5.64
N PRO A 153 7.55 -0.14 5.08
CA PRO A 153 6.35 0.15 5.86
C PRO A 153 6.00 -1.00 6.80
N ALA A 154 5.44 -0.70 7.97
CA ALA A 154 5.13 -1.69 9.00
C ALA A 154 4.37 -2.93 8.48
N PRO A 155 3.37 -2.81 7.57
CA PRO A 155 2.70 -3.99 7.01
C PRO A 155 3.61 -4.88 6.16
N LEU A 156 4.46 -4.27 5.31
CA LEU A 156 5.41 -5.02 4.49
C LEU A 156 6.55 -5.62 5.31
N TYR A 157 7.02 -4.91 6.33
CA TYR A 157 8.01 -5.43 7.27
C TYR A 157 7.47 -6.66 8.01
N THR A 158 6.23 -6.59 8.49
CA THR A 158 5.57 -7.72 9.16
C THR A 158 5.45 -8.93 8.24
N LEU A 159 5.01 -8.69 6.99
CA LEU A 159 4.95 -9.73 5.96
C LEU A 159 6.33 -10.35 5.71
N PHE A 160 7.35 -9.53 5.49
CA PHE A 160 8.73 -9.98 5.28
C PHE A 160 9.24 -10.82 6.45
N ALA A 161 9.03 -10.35 7.69
CA ALA A 161 9.44 -11.04 8.90
C ALA A 161 8.75 -12.40 9.03
N GLN A 162 7.44 -12.48 8.78
CA GLN A 162 6.69 -13.74 8.85
C GLN A 162 7.10 -14.73 7.75
N LEU A 163 7.28 -14.25 6.50
CA LEU A 163 7.73 -15.07 5.38
C LEU A 163 9.16 -15.58 5.61
N ASN A 164 10.06 -14.72 6.10
CA ASN A 164 11.43 -15.09 6.39
C ASN A 164 11.52 -16.06 7.58
N ALA A 165 10.73 -15.85 8.64
CA ALA A 165 10.64 -16.79 9.76
C ALA A 165 10.16 -18.18 9.29
N HIS A 166 9.14 -18.24 8.43
CA HIS A 166 8.67 -19.49 7.86
C HIS A 166 9.72 -20.16 6.97
N LYS A 167 10.45 -19.37 6.16
CA LYS A 167 11.56 -19.87 5.33
C LYS A 167 12.64 -20.52 6.20
N LEU A 168 13.05 -19.85 7.27
CA LEU A 168 14.09 -20.33 8.20
C LEU A 168 13.65 -21.58 8.98
N ALA A 169 12.37 -21.66 9.36
CA ALA A 169 11.87 -22.76 10.19
C ALA A 169 11.68 -24.08 9.43
N PHE A 170 11.26 -24.03 8.16
CA PHE A 170 10.78 -25.21 7.43
C PHE A 170 11.53 -25.50 6.13
N ASP A 171 12.57 -24.71 5.80
CA ASP A 171 13.35 -24.78 4.55
C ASP A 171 12.49 -25.09 3.32
N THR A 172 11.41 -24.32 3.17
CA THR A 172 10.36 -24.65 2.21
C THR A 172 10.76 -24.47 0.74
N GLY A 173 12.04 -24.24 0.41
CA GLY A 173 12.47 -23.98 -0.97
C GLY A 173 11.85 -22.70 -1.55
N ILE A 174 11.36 -21.79 -0.70
CA ILE A 174 10.81 -20.49 -1.09
C ILE A 174 11.90 -19.46 -0.87
N GLY A 175 12.04 -18.50 -1.78
CA GLY A 175 12.86 -17.34 -1.48
C GLY A 175 12.06 -16.07 -1.35
N VAL A 176 12.58 -15.22 -0.46
CA VAL A 176 11.98 -13.97 -0.02
C VAL A 176 13.07 -12.92 -0.17
N SER A 177 12.77 -11.82 -0.84
CA SER A 177 13.69 -10.69 -0.99
C SER A 177 12.94 -9.37 -0.92
N VAL A 178 13.66 -8.30 -0.59
CA VAL A 178 13.16 -6.93 -0.66
C VAL A 178 13.58 -6.36 -2.01
N GLY A 179 12.65 -5.77 -2.75
CA GLY A 179 12.92 -5.17 -4.06
C GLY A 179 12.33 -3.77 -4.17
N GLY A 180 13.00 -2.91 -4.93
CA GLY A 180 12.60 -1.52 -5.12
C GLY A 180 13.75 -0.55 -4.90
N ASP A 181 13.42 0.73 -4.85
CA ASP A 181 14.38 1.81 -4.65
C ASP A 181 14.44 2.23 -3.17
N ALA A 182 15.58 2.02 -2.54
CA ALA A 182 15.83 2.38 -1.14
C ALA A 182 15.96 3.90 -0.93
N GLU A 183 16.51 4.64 -1.89
CA GLU A 183 16.68 6.09 -1.76
C GLU A 183 15.33 6.81 -1.83
N ALA A 184 14.51 6.43 -2.81
CA ALA A 184 13.13 6.93 -2.91
C ALA A 184 12.29 6.59 -1.68
N ALA A 185 12.50 5.41 -1.08
CA ALA A 185 11.80 4.99 0.13
C ALA A 185 12.18 5.82 1.35
N LEU A 186 13.47 6.10 1.53
CA LEU A 186 13.95 6.95 2.60
C LEU A 186 13.37 8.36 2.48
N ALA A 187 13.39 8.94 1.28
CA ALA A 187 12.81 10.25 1.01
C ALA A 187 11.29 10.28 1.30
N LEU A 188 10.55 9.26 0.83
CA LEU A 188 9.10 9.16 1.07
C LEU A 188 8.80 8.98 2.57
N ASN A 189 9.53 8.12 3.27
CA ASN A 189 9.35 7.92 4.72
C ASN A 189 9.61 9.21 5.51
N ALA A 190 10.62 9.99 5.11
CA ALA A 190 10.87 11.30 5.71
C ALA A 190 9.73 12.29 5.44
N GLN A 191 9.16 12.28 4.23
CA GLN A 191 8.01 13.12 3.88
C GLN A 191 6.74 12.71 4.65
N LEU A 192 6.43 11.42 4.72
CA LEU A 192 5.27 10.88 5.43
C LEU A 192 5.36 11.15 6.95
N SER A 193 6.57 11.16 7.51
CA SER A 193 6.81 11.52 8.91
C SER A 193 6.53 13.00 9.21
N ARG A 194 6.72 13.89 8.23
CA ARG A 194 6.43 15.33 8.36
C ARG A 194 4.94 15.65 8.19
N ARG A 195 4.23 14.90 7.34
CA ARG A 195 2.82 15.16 6.94
C ARG A 195 1.76 14.70 7.96
N GLY A 196 2.16 14.20 9.13
CA GLY A 196 1.23 13.80 10.20
C GLY A 196 0.78 12.33 10.12
N SER A 197 0.14 11.87 11.22
CA SER A 197 -0.09 10.45 11.50
C SER A 197 -1.26 9.82 10.74
N THR A 198 -2.25 10.60 10.29
CA THR A 198 -3.48 10.04 9.69
C THR A 198 -3.64 10.42 8.23
N VAL A 199 -4.16 9.48 7.43
CA VAL A 199 -4.47 9.66 6.01
C VAL A 199 -5.38 10.87 5.79
N ALA A 200 -6.38 11.07 6.65
CA ALA A 200 -7.28 12.21 6.60
C ALA A 200 -6.54 13.57 6.72
N THR A 201 -5.57 13.67 7.64
CA THR A 201 -4.76 14.90 7.79
C THR A 201 -3.89 15.16 6.56
N ARG A 202 -3.37 14.11 5.91
CA ARG A 202 -2.55 14.23 4.69
C ARG A 202 -3.38 14.70 3.50
N LEU A 203 -4.54 14.08 3.28
CA LEU A 203 -5.47 14.46 2.21
C LEU A 203 -6.05 15.87 2.42
N MET A 204 -6.24 16.31 3.67
CA MET A 204 -6.65 17.70 3.96
C MET A 204 -5.54 18.72 3.69
N ALA A 205 -4.27 18.40 4.02
CA ALA A 205 -3.15 19.29 3.73
C ALA A 205 -2.95 19.52 2.22
N GLU A 206 -3.14 18.48 1.40
CA GLU A 206 -3.04 18.57 -0.07
C GLU A 206 -4.17 19.34 -0.73
N ARG A 207 -5.38 19.37 -0.16
CA ARG A 207 -6.48 20.22 -0.69
C ARG A 207 -6.15 21.71 -0.66
N THR A 208 -5.16 22.12 0.12
CA THR A 208 -4.66 23.50 0.21
C THR A 208 -3.62 23.83 -0.85
N GLU A 209 -2.98 22.83 -1.47
CA GLU A 209 -1.91 22.98 -2.45
C GLU A 209 -2.34 22.36 -3.80
N SER A 210 -2.98 23.17 -4.66
CA SER A 210 -3.18 22.95 -6.11
C SER A 210 -4.12 21.81 -6.53
N GLN A 211 -5.16 22.17 -7.29
CA GLN A 211 -5.99 21.25 -8.08
C GLN A 211 -5.22 20.75 -9.30
N THR A 212 -4.59 19.58 -9.23
CA THR A 212 -4.20 18.83 -10.44
C THR A 212 -4.43 17.35 -10.25
N ASP A 213 -5.40 16.83 -11.02
CA ASP A 213 -5.65 15.44 -11.41
C ASP A 213 -5.79 14.36 -10.32
N LYS A 214 -6.47 13.27 -10.68
CA LYS A 214 -6.79 12.13 -9.80
C LYS A 214 -5.76 10.97 -9.90
N PRO A 215 -4.48 11.08 -9.48
CA PRO A 215 -3.62 9.90 -9.34
C PRO A 215 -3.19 9.54 -7.89
N HIS A 216 -3.50 10.31 -6.85
CA HIS A 216 -2.96 10.03 -5.50
C HIS A 216 -3.68 8.91 -4.72
N GLN A 217 -4.86 8.46 -5.14
CA GLN A 217 -5.59 7.39 -4.45
C GLN A 217 -4.84 6.05 -4.42
N PHE A 218 -4.01 5.77 -5.44
CA PHE A 218 -3.31 4.50 -5.61
C PHE A 218 -1.79 4.66 -5.47
N ALA A 219 -1.34 5.64 -4.69
CA ALA A 219 0.07 5.87 -4.49
C ALA A 219 0.73 4.67 -3.78
N ILE A 220 1.80 4.16 -4.40
CA ILE A 220 2.50 2.94 -3.97
C ILE A 220 3.81 3.32 -3.31
N HIS A 221 4.16 2.58 -2.25
CA HIS A 221 5.46 2.67 -1.63
C HIS A 221 6.57 2.10 -2.56
N PRO A 222 7.73 2.77 -2.73
CA PRO A 222 8.77 2.37 -3.68
C PRO A 222 9.43 1.02 -3.36
N LEU A 223 9.46 0.61 -2.08
CA LEU A 223 9.86 -0.74 -1.67
C LEU A 223 8.68 -1.71 -1.66
N ALA A 224 8.97 -2.93 -2.10
CA ALA A 224 8.05 -4.07 -2.16
C ALA A 224 8.73 -5.33 -1.61
N VAL A 225 7.92 -6.28 -1.15
CA VAL A 225 8.40 -7.62 -0.77
C VAL A 225 8.18 -8.57 -1.94
N LEU A 226 9.22 -9.31 -2.32
CA LEU A 226 9.21 -10.26 -3.41
C LEU A 226 9.22 -11.68 -2.85
N LEU A 227 8.24 -12.49 -3.24
CA LEU A 227 8.12 -13.90 -2.90
C LEU A 227 8.26 -14.73 -4.18
N HIS A 228 9.20 -15.66 -4.21
CA HIS A 228 9.43 -16.52 -5.36
C HIS A 228 9.35 -18.00 -5.02
N PHE A 229 8.65 -18.73 -5.88
CA PHE A 229 8.56 -20.19 -5.88
C PHE A 229 9.38 -20.71 -7.05
N PRO A 230 10.41 -21.54 -6.84
CA PRO A 230 11.18 -22.15 -7.92
C PRO A 230 10.36 -23.22 -8.67
N ASN A 231 10.78 -23.48 -9.90
CA ASN A 231 10.14 -24.44 -10.80
C ASN A 231 10.78 -25.84 -10.65
N GLY A 232 10.75 -26.39 -9.44
CA GLY A 232 11.42 -27.64 -9.07
C GLY A 232 12.15 -27.52 -7.73
N ASP A 233 12.85 -28.57 -7.32
CA ASP A 233 13.67 -28.56 -6.10
C ASP A 233 14.95 -27.70 -6.29
N ASP A 234 15.36 -27.48 -7.54
CA ASP A 234 16.51 -26.64 -7.89
C ASP A 234 16.09 -25.25 -8.42
N MET A 235 16.65 -24.20 -7.81
CA MET A 235 16.51 -22.79 -8.24
C MET A 235 17.00 -22.51 -9.67
N ALA A 236 17.72 -23.45 -10.28
CA ALA A 236 18.25 -23.35 -11.65
C ALA A 236 17.21 -23.68 -12.74
N GLN A 237 16.10 -24.36 -12.40
CA GLN A 237 15.08 -24.80 -13.37
C GLN A 237 14.05 -23.70 -13.72
N GLY A 238 14.30 -22.46 -13.29
CA GLY A 238 13.44 -21.30 -13.52
C GLY A 238 12.48 -21.00 -12.37
N VAL A 239 11.69 -19.94 -12.52
CA VAL A 239 10.74 -19.48 -11.49
C VAL A 239 9.33 -19.95 -11.86
N ALA A 240 8.63 -20.58 -10.93
CA ALA A 240 7.25 -21.04 -11.12
C ALA A 240 6.23 -19.93 -10.96
N LEU A 241 6.41 -19.12 -9.92
CA LEU A 241 5.54 -18.03 -9.54
C LEU A 241 6.37 -17.00 -8.79
N LYS A 242 6.31 -15.74 -9.23
CA LYS A 242 6.92 -14.60 -8.55
C LYS A 242 5.85 -13.58 -8.20
N LEU A 243 5.69 -13.32 -6.91
CA LEU A 243 4.72 -12.37 -6.37
C LEU A 243 5.44 -11.14 -5.83
N ARG A 244 4.94 -9.96 -6.19
CA ARG A 244 5.36 -8.67 -5.67
C ARG A 244 4.26 -8.11 -4.77
N PHE A 245 4.58 -7.89 -3.51
CA PHE A 245 3.71 -7.26 -2.52
C PHE A 245 4.03 -5.78 -2.44
N GLU A 246 3.07 -4.96 -2.83
CA GLU A 246 3.16 -3.52 -2.93
C GLU A 246 2.29 -2.88 -1.84
N TYR A 247 2.73 -1.79 -1.22
CA TYR A 247 1.94 -1.12 -0.20
C TYR A 247 1.33 0.17 -0.71
N LEU A 248 0.00 0.23 -0.70
CA LEU A 248 -0.78 1.41 -1.03
C LEU A 248 -0.95 2.23 0.24
N TYR A 249 -0.04 3.17 0.47
CA TYR A 249 0.08 3.84 1.77
C TYR A 249 -1.09 4.80 2.07
N GLU A 250 -1.76 5.32 1.05
CA GLU A 250 -2.98 6.13 1.22
C GLU A 250 -4.21 5.27 1.53
N LEU A 251 -4.28 4.05 0.99
CA LEU A 251 -5.39 3.12 1.26
C LEU A 251 -5.17 2.27 2.51
N ASN A 252 -3.95 2.25 3.05
CA ASN A 252 -3.48 1.34 4.10
C ASN A 252 -3.81 -0.13 3.74
N VAL A 253 -3.42 -0.55 2.54
CA VAL A 253 -3.72 -1.87 1.99
C VAL A 253 -2.50 -2.41 1.25
N VAL A 254 -2.28 -3.72 1.34
CA VAL A 254 -1.24 -4.42 0.58
C VAL A 254 -1.82 -4.97 -0.73
N GLY A 255 -1.28 -4.56 -1.86
CA GLY A 255 -1.57 -5.11 -3.18
C GLY A 255 -0.62 -6.27 -3.51
N VAL A 256 -1.11 -7.28 -4.22
CA VAL A 256 -0.32 -8.39 -4.74
C VAL A 256 -0.34 -8.35 -6.26
N ARG A 257 0.83 -8.33 -6.87
CA ARG A 257 1.03 -8.40 -8.31
C ARG A 257 1.84 -9.65 -8.67
N VAL A 258 1.46 -10.31 -9.76
CA VAL A 258 2.24 -11.42 -10.31
C VAL A 258 3.27 -10.84 -11.29
N GLU A 259 4.55 -10.99 -10.99
CA GLU A 259 5.64 -10.62 -11.91
C GLU A 259 5.96 -11.75 -12.89
N HIS A 260 5.77 -13.01 -12.46
CA HIS A 260 6.00 -14.20 -13.27
C HIS A 260 5.00 -15.29 -12.89
N GLY A 261 4.34 -15.90 -13.89
CA GLY A 261 3.27 -16.88 -13.71
C GLY A 261 1.88 -16.36 -14.08
N ASP A 262 0.86 -17.22 -13.96
CA ASP A 262 -0.51 -16.88 -14.31
C ASP A 262 -1.20 -16.09 -13.19
N GLU A 263 -1.75 -14.90 -13.50
CA GLU A 263 -2.48 -14.06 -12.53
C GLU A 263 -3.71 -14.77 -11.92
N THR A 264 -4.30 -15.70 -12.67
CA THR A 264 -5.48 -16.47 -12.27
C THR A 264 -5.24 -17.41 -11.09
N LEU A 265 -3.97 -17.76 -10.81
CA LEU A 265 -3.57 -18.62 -9.68
C LEU A 265 -3.93 -18.03 -8.32
N LEU A 266 -4.00 -16.70 -8.22
CA LEU A 266 -4.27 -16.00 -6.96
C LEU A 266 -5.77 -15.79 -6.71
N HIS A 267 -6.60 -15.91 -7.74
CA HIS A 267 -8.04 -15.72 -7.62
C HIS A 267 -8.63 -16.85 -6.78
N ASN A 268 -9.47 -16.50 -5.80
CA ASN A 268 -10.15 -17.49 -4.99
C ASN A 268 -9.17 -18.51 -4.37
N LEU A 269 -8.07 -18.03 -3.78
CA LEU A 269 -7.24 -18.83 -2.88
C LEU A 269 -8.02 -19.16 -1.58
N TYR A 270 -8.85 -18.20 -1.16
CA TYR A 270 -9.83 -18.33 -0.09
C TYR A 270 -11.22 -17.94 -0.61
N PRO A 271 -12.30 -18.46 0.02
CA PRO A 271 -13.65 -18.22 -0.47
C PRO A 271 -13.98 -16.73 -0.50
N ARG A 272 -14.56 -16.27 -1.62
CA ARG A 272 -14.96 -14.87 -1.86
C ARG A 272 -13.80 -13.86 -1.80
N ASP A 273 -12.58 -14.27 -2.14
CA ASP A 273 -11.40 -13.38 -2.16
C ASP A 273 -10.85 -13.19 -3.58
N ILE A 274 -11.33 -12.13 -4.24
CA ILE A 274 -11.03 -11.80 -5.64
C ILE A 274 -10.00 -10.64 -5.73
N GLY A 275 -9.86 -9.87 -4.65
CA GLY A 275 -8.93 -8.76 -4.54
C GLY A 275 -9.26 -7.51 -5.38
N LEU A 276 -10.51 -7.38 -5.85
CA LEU A 276 -10.97 -6.23 -6.67
C LEU A 276 -11.47 -5.04 -5.85
N THR A 277 -11.91 -5.28 -4.63
CA THR A 277 -12.45 -4.24 -3.74
C THR A 277 -11.49 -4.01 -2.60
N SER A 278 -11.36 -2.76 -2.15
CA SER A 278 -10.53 -2.47 -0.99
C SER A 278 -11.05 -3.17 0.27
N PRO A 279 -10.21 -3.96 0.98
CA PRO A 279 -10.63 -4.67 2.18
C PRO A 279 -10.76 -3.75 3.41
N ASN A 280 -10.18 -2.55 3.37
CA ASN A 280 -10.23 -1.58 4.46
C ASN A 280 -11.54 -0.78 4.43
N PRO A 281 -12.46 -0.93 5.41
CA PRO A 281 -13.73 -0.21 5.43
C PRO A 281 -13.56 1.32 5.56
N ALA A 282 -12.43 1.80 6.12
CA ALA A 282 -12.15 3.24 6.22
C ALA A 282 -12.09 3.91 4.84
N ASN A 283 -11.70 3.18 3.80
CA ASN A 283 -11.58 3.72 2.45
C ASN A 283 -12.93 4.13 1.86
N ARG A 284 -14.03 3.48 2.26
CA ARG A 284 -15.38 3.89 1.86
C ARG A 284 -15.71 5.30 2.35
N TYR A 285 -15.27 5.64 3.56
CA TYR A 285 -15.47 6.96 4.16
C TYR A 285 -14.48 8.00 3.61
N LEU A 286 -13.24 7.61 3.34
CA LEU A 286 -12.22 8.52 2.80
C LEU A 286 -12.55 9.02 1.38
N PHE A 287 -13.16 8.16 0.55
CA PHE A 287 -13.44 8.48 -0.85
C PHE A 287 -14.94 8.65 -1.16
N ASN A 288 -15.83 8.53 -0.16
CA ASN A 288 -17.29 8.57 -0.32
C ASN A 288 -17.86 7.60 -1.38
N GLN A 289 -17.11 6.54 -1.70
CA GLN A 289 -17.49 5.52 -2.67
C GLN A 289 -16.72 4.23 -2.40
N GLU A 290 -17.18 3.11 -2.95
CA GLU A 290 -16.41 1.86 -2.92
C GLU A 290 -15.15 1.99 -3.80
N VAL A 291 -14.01 1.65 -3.22
CA VAL A 291 -12.72 1.71 -3.91
C VAL A 291 -12.46 0.41 -4.64
N SER A 292 -12.63 0.44 -5.96
CA SER A 292 -12.33 -0.67 -6.85
C SER A 292 -10.88 -0.59 -7.35
N ILE A 293 -10.12 -1.65 -7.11
CA ILE A 293 -8.76 -1.85 -7.62
C ILE A 293 -8.87 -2.57 -8.96
N LYS A 294 -8.56 -1.84 -10.04
CA LYS A 294 -8.67 -2.35 -11.43
C LYS A 294 -7.59 -3.39 -11.73
N GLN A 295 -7.83 -4.20 -12.77
CA GLN A 295 -6.83 -5.11 -13.32
C GLN A 295 -5.65 -4.33 -13.93
N GLY A 296 -4.43 -4.82 -13.75
CA GLY A 296 -3.20 -4.28 -14.35
C GLY A 296 -2.39 -3.36 -13.44
N TYR A 297 -3.01 -2.42 -12.73
CA TYR A 297 -2.34 -1.56 -11.74
C TYR A 297 -3.35 -0.76 -10.88
N PRO A 298 -3.16 -0.62 -9.56
CA PRO A 298 -2.14 -1.26 -8.71
C PRO A 298 -2.40 -2.77 -8.50
N GLY A 299 -1.49 -3.48 -7.80
CA GLY A 299 -1.69 -4.89 -7.44
C GLY A 299 -3.01 -5.15 -6.68
N ARG A 300 -3.60 -6.33 -6.88
CA ARG A 300 -4.92 -6.69 -6.29
C ARG A 300 -4.84 -6.82 -4.78
N ALA A 301 -5.84 -6.30 -4.06
CA ALA A 301 -5.87 -6.32 -2.60
C ALA A 301 -6.64 -7.52 -2.06
N TYR A 302 -6.00 -8.69 -2.10
CA TYR A 302 -6.58 -9.89 -1.49
C TYR A 302 -6.68 -9.77 0.03
N LYS A 303 -7.71 -10.34 0.64
CA LYS A 303 -7.89 -10.39 2.10
C LYS A 303 -6.77 -11.19 2.76
N TRP A 304 -6.40 -12.33 2.18
CA TRP A 304 -5.31 -13.15 2.71
C TRP A 304 -3.97 -12.43 2.77
N ALA A 305 -3.71 -11.53 1.82
CA ALA A 305 -2.48 -10.73 1.80
C ALA A 305 -2.47 -9.69 2.94
N GLN A 306 -3.63 -9.15 3.31
CA GLN A 306 -3.74 -8.23 4.45
C GLN A 306 -3.41 -8.96 5.75
N TRP A 307 -3.97 -10.16 5.94
CA TRP A 307 -3.73 -10.95 7.14
C TRP A 307 -2.27 -11.36 7.28
N ALA A 308 -1.62 -11.77 6.17
CA ALA A 308 -0.19 -12.07 6.15
C ALA A 308 0.67 -10.83 6.46
N ALA A 309 0.20 -9.63 6.14
CA ALA A 309 0.86 -8.36 6.47
C ALA A 309 0.51 -7.83 7.88
N GLY A 310 -0.28 -8.57 8.68
CA GLY A 310 -0.71 -8.15 10.01
C GLY A 310 -1.83 -7.11 10.03
N LEU A 311 -2.44 -6.80 8.88
CA LEU A 311 -3.59 -5.91 8.76
C LEU A 311 -4.88 -6.68 9.03
N GLY A 312 -5.55 -6.32 10.13
CA GLY A 312 -6.84 -6.91 10.52
C GLY A 312 -7.98 -5.89 10.38
N PHE A 313 -8.76 -5.98 9.31
CA PHE A 313 -9.97 -5.18 9.15
C PHE A 313 -11.17 -5.91 9.77
N ALA A 314 -11.98 -5.20 10.56
CA ALA A 314 -13.22 -5.75 11.08
C ALA A 314 -14.22 -5.88 9.91
N GLN A 315 -14.35 -7.09 9.35
CA GLN A 315 -15.42 -7.45 8.42
C GLN A 315 -16.37 -8.44 9.09
N GLU A 316 -17.65 -8.41 8.70
CA GLU A 316 -18.67 -9.38 9.11
C GLU A 316 -18.36 -10.76 8.53
N GLU A 317 -17.47 -11.50 9.17
CA GLU A 317 -17.13 -12.88 8.80
C GLU A 317 -18.09 -13.86 9.48
N ARG A 318 -19.35 -13.91 9.04
CA ARG A 318 -20.21 -15.06 9.37
C ARG A 318 -19.76 -16.27 8.54
N GLY A 319 -19.11 -17.24 9.19
CA GLY A 319 -18.88 -18.59 8.64
C GLY A 319 -17.58 -18.82 7.86
N LEU A 320 -16.59 -17.92 7.92
CA LEU A 320 -15.26 -18.17 7.33
C LEU A 320 -14.32 -18.80 8.38
N PRO A 321 -13.44 -19.74 7.97
CA PRO A 321 -12.40 -20.26 8.85
C PRO A 321 -11.49 -19.10 9.29
N GLY A 322 -11.06 -19.11 10.56
CA GLY A 322 -10.30 -18.03 11.18
C GLY A 322 -9.08 -17.58 10.39
N ARG A 323 -8.57 -16.38 10.69
CA ARG A 323 -7.47 -15.71 9.97
C ARG A 323 -6.33 -16.70 9.63
N PRO A 324 -6.12 -17.03 8.34
CA PRO A 324 -5.14 -18.02 7.93
C PRO A 324 -3.74 -17.56 8.27
N HIS A 325 -2.95 -18.48 8.82
CA HIS A 325 -1.54 -18.27 9.09
C HIS A 325 -0.73 -18.28 7.79
N VAL A 326 0.44 -17.64 7.78
CA VAL A 326 1.33 -17.58 6.61
C VAL A 326 1.70 -18.97 6.08
N ALA A 327 1.89 -19.95 6.98
CA ALA A 327 2.12 -21.35 6.61
C ALA A 327 0.99 -21.94 5.75
N SER A 328 -0.28 -21.71 6.14
CA SER A 328 -1.45 -22.18 5.37
C SER A 328 -1.54 -21.50 4.00
N ILE A 329 -1.24 -20.20 3.94
CA ILE A 329 -1.21 -19.44 2.68
C ILE A 329 -0.16 -20.03 1.74
N ILE A 330 1.05 -20.25 2.24
CA ILE A 330 2.16 -20.85 1.48
C ILE A 330 1.80 -22.26 0.99
N GLN A 331 1.25 -23.11 1.87
CA GLN A 331 0.83 -24.46 1.52
C GLN A 331 -0.24 -24.46 0.42
N ARG A 332 -1.25 -23.59 0.53
CA ARG A 332 -2.29 -23.45 -0.51
C ARG A 332 -1.73 -22.94 -1.83
N LEU A 333 -0.80 -21.97 -1.81
CA LEU A 333 -0.15 -21.49 -3.03
C LEU A 333 0.66 -22.59 -3.71
N LYS A 334 1.44 -23.37 -2.95
CA LYS A 334 2.17 -24.53 -3.47
C LYS A 334 1.24 -25.57 -4.07
N ALA A 335 0.17 -25.93 -3.36
CA ALA A 335 -0.85 -26.85 -3.86
C ALA A 335 -1.46 -26.31 -5.17
N ARG A 336 -1.87 -25.04 -5.20
CA ARG A 336 -2.43 -24.40 -6.40
C ARG A 336 -1.47 -24.43 -7.59
N ILE A 337 -0.18 -24.13 -7.39
CA ILE A 337 0.83 -24.19 -8.46
C ILE A 337 0.93 -25.62 -9.02
N ARG A 338 1.04 -26.61 -8.13
CA ARG A 338 1.11 -28.03 -8.53
C ARG A 338 -0.15 -28.45 -9.29
N ASP A 339 -1.32 -28.12 -8.75
CA ASP A 339 -2.60 -28.57 -9.29
C ASP A 339 -2.91 -27.88 -10.62
N HIS A 340 -2.56 -26.61 -10.78
CA HIS A 340 -2.70 -25.88 -12.05
C HIS A 340 -1.76 -26.42 -13.13
N ARG A 341 -0.51 -26.78 -12.78
CA ARG A 341 0.38 -27.49 -13.71
C ARG A 341 -0.22 -28.83 -14.13
N SER A 342 -0.71 -29.61 -13.18
CA SER A 342 -1.37 -30.90 -13.45
C SER A 342 -2.58 -30.71 -14.36
N LEU A 343 -3.44 -29.73 -14.08
CA LEU A 343 -4.60 -29.38 -14.91
C LEU A 343 -4.19 -28.99 -16.33
N ASN A 344 -3.18 -28.13 -16.50
CA ASN A 344 -2.71 -27.74 -17.82
C ASN A 344 -2.13 -28.92 -18.60
N THR A 345 -1.40 -29.83 -17.94
CA THR A 345 -0.94 -31.08 -18.56
C THR A 345 -2.11 -31.94 -19.00
N GLN A 346 -3.14 -32.09 -18.16
CA GLN A 346 -4.35 -32.85 -18.51
C GLN A 346 -5.10 -32.21 -19.69
N LEU A 347 -5.33 -30.90 -19.66
CA LEU A 347 -5.99 -30.17 -20.74
C LEU A 347 -5.22 -30.27 -22.06
N ASN A 348 -3.89 -30.24 -22.02
CA ASN A 348 -3.04 -30.43 -23.19
C ASN A 348 -3.14 -31.86 -23.75
N LEU A 349 -3.25 -32.89 -22.90
CA LEU A 349 -3.46 -34.27 -23.32
C LEU A 349 -4.87 -34.48 -23.90
N LEU A 350 -5.89 -33.91 -23.26
CA LEU A 350 -7.27 -33.94 -23.74
C LEU A 350 -7.41 -33.23 -25.10
N GLY A 351 -6.71 -32.11 -25.31
CA GLY A 351 -6.63 -31.43 -26.60
C GLY A 351 -5.99 -32.28 -27.70
N LYS A 352 -5.17 -33.28 -27.35
CA LYS A 352 -4.62 -34.30 -28.27
C LYS A 352 -5.53 -35.51 -28.43
N GLY A 353 -6.72 -35.50 -27.82
CA GLY A 353 -7.68 -36.61 -27.84
C GLY A 353 -7.35 -37.76 -26.89
N MET A 354 -6.34 -37.60 -26.02
CA MET A 354 -5.90 -38.65 -25.09
C MET A 354 -6.43 -38.37 -23.67
N ILE A 355 -6.99 -39.39 -23.02
CA ILE A 355 -7.34 -39.30 -21.60
C ILE A 355 -6.12 -39.71 -20.75
N PRO A 356 -5.65 -38.85 -19.83
CA PRO A 356 -4.53 -39.20 -18.94
C PRO A 356 -4.83 -40.48 -18.14
N GLY A 357 -3.95 -41.48 -18.24
CA GLY A 357 -4.10 -42.79 -17.58
C GLY A 357 -4.84 -43.87 -18.40
N GLN A 358 -5.43 -43.53 -19.55
CA GLN A 358 -6.13 -44.48 -20.45
C GLN A 358 -5.74 -44.20 -21.91
N PRO A 359 -4.66 -44.80 -22.44
CA PRO A 359 -4.16 -44.48 -23.80
C PRO A 359 -5.07 -44.97 -24.93
N HIS A 360 -5.98 -45.91 -24.67
CA HIS A 360 -6.93 -46.45 -25.67
C HIS A 360 -8.28 -45.72 -25.67
N ALA A 361 -8.41 -44.67 -24.86
CA ALA A 361 -9.60 -43.87 -24.73
C ALA A 361 -9.52 -42.58 -25.55
N ALA A 362 -10.33 -42.47 -26.61
CA ALA A 362 -10.34 -41.30 -27.49
C ALA A 362 -11.57 -40.41 -27.26
N LEU A 363 -11.35 -39.20 -26.75
CA LEU A 363 -12.28 -38.09 -26.94
C LEU A 363 -12.13 -37.61 -28.39
N HIS A 364 -13.21 -37.60 -29.16
CA HIS A 364 -13.13 -37.28 -30.59
C HIS A 364 -12.87 -35.79 -30.83
N ILE A 365 -13.44 -34.93 -29.97
CA ILE A 365 -13.23 -33.48 -30.00
C ILE A 365 -13.08 -33.02 -28.55
N TRP A 366 -12.09 -32.18 -28.29
CA TRP A 366 -11.96 -31.38 -27.07
C TRP A 366 -11.47 -29.99 -27.47
N LYS A 367 -12.30 -28.96 -27.28
CA LYS A 367 -11.96 -27.58 -27.63
C LYS A 367 -12.40 -26.60 -26.55
N GLU A 368 -11.61 -25.56 -26.35
CA GLU A 368 -11.99 -24.43 -25.51
C GLU A 368 -13.03 -23.58 -26.24
N ILE A 369 -14.07 -23.15 -25.52
CA ILE A 369 -15.19 -22.35 -26.03
C ILE A 369 -15.34 -21.07 -25.20
N SER A 370 -15.97 -20.05 -25.77
CA SER A 370 -16.23 -18.81 -25.03
C SER A 370 -17.29 -19.02 -23.93
N ALA A 371 -17.26 -18.16 -22.90
CA ALA A 371 -18.29 -18.18 -21.85
C ALA A 371 -19.70 -17.94 -22.44
N ALA A 372 -19.81 -17.11 -23.48
CA ALA A 372 -21.06 -16.86 -24.19
C ALA A 372 -21.57 -18.12 -24.93
N GLU A 373 -20.69 -18.90 -25.57
CA GLU A 373 -21.05 -20.18 -26.18
C GLU A 373 -21.51 -21.21 -25.14
N PHE A 374 -20.84 -21.26 -23.98
CA PHE A 374 -21.27 -22.11 -22.87
C PHE A 374 -22.64 -21.68 -22.32
N GLN A 375 -22.90 -20.38 -22.18
CA GLN A 375 -24.22 -19.87 -21.76
C GLN A 375 -25.30 -20.06 -22.84
N ALA A 376 -24.96 -19.96 -24.12
CA ALA A 376 -25.89 -20.28 -25.20
C ALA A 376 -26.34 -21.75 -25.13
N SER A 377 -25.45 -22.66 -24.71
CA SER A 377 -25.81 -24.06 -24.45
C SER A 377 -26.82 -24.21 -23.30
N GLU A 378 -26.79 -23.30 -22.32
CA GLU A 378 -27.72 -23.21 -21.19
C GLU A 378 -29.11 -22.74 -21.64
N LEU A 379 -29.16 -21.70 -22.47
CA LEU A 379 -30.40 -21.12 -23.01
C LEU A 379 -31.10 -22.06 -24.00
N LEU A 380 -30.33 -22.78 -24.84
CA LEU A 380 -30.85 -23.87 -25.67
C LEU A 380 -31.46 -24.99 -24.82
N GLY A 381 -30.97 -25.20 -23.60
CA GLY A 381 -31.57 -26.10 -22.61
C GLY A 381 -32.78 -25.53 -21.86
N ALA A 382 -33.14 -24.25 -22.04
CA ALA A 382 -34.30 -23.63 -21.39
C ALA A 382 -35.46 -23.37 -22.35
N ALA A 383 -35.18 -23.15 -23.64
CA ALA A 383 -36.19 -22.75 -24.64
C ALA A 383 -37.24 -23.83 -24.96
N GLY A 384 -36.98 -25.13 -24.74
CA GLY A 384 -38.00 -26.16 -24.93
C GLY A 384 -38.92 -26.38 -23.73
N ALA A 385 -38.80 -25.58 -22.66
CA ALA A 385 -39.64 -25.67 -21.45
C ALA A 385 -40.66 -24.52 -21.34
N ALA A 386 -40.71 -23.59 -22.29
CA ALA A 386 -41.56 -22.40 -22.22
C ALA A 386 -42.71 -22.45 -23.24
N GLY A 387 -43.75 -23.21 -22.92
CA GLY A 387 -45.10 -22.83 -23.28
C GLY A 387 -45.78 -22.33 -22.01
N LEU A 388 -45.70 -21.03 -21.73
CA LEU A 388 -46.65 -20.21 -20.95
C LEU A 388 -46.04 -18.82 -20.69
N GLU A 389 -46.67 -17.83 -21.31
CA GLU A 389 -46.74 -16.38 -21.09
C GLU A 389 -45.44 -15.52 -21.04
N GLU A 390 -45.44 -14.57 -21.98
CA GLU A 390 -44.48 -13.48 -22.13
C GLU A 390 -44.67 -12.44 -21.01
N GLY A 391 -43.62 -12.23 -20.21
CA GLY A 391 -43.56 -11.18 -19.20
C GLY A 391 -42.11 -10.81 -18.91
N GLU A 392 -41.76 -9.59 -19.32
CA GLU A 392 -40.59 -8.78 -18.96
C GLU A 392 -39.21 -9.46 -18.90
N LEU A 393 -38.41 -9.15 -19.91
CA LEU A 393 -37.02 -9.55 -20.12
C LEU A 393 -36.07 -8.85 -19.12
N GLY A 394 -36.23 -9.15 -17.83
CA GLY A 394 -35.23 -8.89 -16.80
C GLY A 394 -34.20 -10.01 -16.79
N SER A 395 -32.92 -9.65 -16.78
CA SER A 395 -31.79 -10.54 -16.46
C SER A 395 -32.15 -11.53 -15.35
N ARG A 396 -32.55 -12.75 -15.72
CA ARG A 396 -32.63 -13.88 -14.80
C ARG A 396 -31.20 -14.37 -14.56
N THR A 397 -30.46 -13.59 -13.77
CA THR A 397 -29.52 -14.16 -12.82
C THR A 397 -30.31 -15.23 -12.06
N THR A 398 -29.83 -16.46 -12.07
CA THR A 398 -30.46 -17.55 -11.33
C THR A 398 -30.54 -17.13 -9.86
N GLY A 399 -31.75 -16.73 -9.46
CA GLY A 399 -32.17 -16.43 -8.10
C GLY A 399 -32.13 -17.70 -7.27
N ARG A 400 -30.91 -18.08 -6.90
CA ARG A 400 -30.51 -18.81 -5.72
C ARG A 400 -28.99 -18.69 -5.73
N GLU A 401 -28.51 -17.55 -5.23
CA GLU A 401 -27.29 -17.62 -4.43
C GLU A 401 -27.52 -18.81 -3.49
N ALA A 402 -26.76 -19.88 -3.68
CA ALA A 402 -26.78 -20.99 -2.76
C ALA A 402 -26.29 -20.43 -1.42
N GLU A 403 -27.24 -20.01 -0.57
CA GLU A 403 -27.08 -19.92 0.87
C GLU A 403 -26.53 -21.28 1.33
N GLY A 404 -25.20 -21.41 1.33
CA GLY A 404 -24.53 -22.67 1.63
C GLY A 404 -23.20 -22.91 0.93
N LEU A 405 -22.89 -22.29 -0.21
CA LEU A 405 -21.59 -22.46 -0.88
C LEU A 405 -20.74 -21.18 -0.83
N PRO A 406 -19.57 -21.20 -0.19
CA PRO A 406 -18.81 -19.98 0.09
C PRO A 406 -18.01 -19.43 -1.12
N TRP A 407 -18.18 -19.96 -2.34
CA TRP A 407 -17.32 -19.61 -3.49
C TRP A 407 -18.13 -19.06 -4.69
N HIS A 408 -17.83 -17.83 -5.13
CA HIS A 408 -18.30 -17.29 -6.42
C HIS A 408 -17.29 -17.61 -7.52
N CYS A 409 -17.74 -18.14 -8.68
CA CYS A 409 -16.84 -18.44 -9.80
C CYS A 409 -16.23 -17.15 -10.35
N TYR A 410 -14.92 -16.96 -10.21
CA TYR A 410 -14.21 -15.83 -10.82
C TYR A 410 -13.11 -16.39 -11.73
N ALA A 411 -13.29 -16.17 -13.04
CA ALA A 411 -12.55 -16.82 -14.13
C ALA A 411 -12.76 -18.35 -14.18
N SER A 412 -13.46 -18.81 -15.21
CA SER A 412 -13.61 -20.23 -15.53
C SER A 412 -13.30 -20.46 -17.00
N ARG A 413 -12.65 -21.58 -17.29
CA ARG A 413 -12.42 -22.06 -18.65
C ARG A 413 -13.57 -22.98 -19.03
N HIS A 414 -14.06 -22.83 -20.25
CA HIS A 414 -15.20 -23.58 -20.75
C HIS A 414 -14.74 -24.45 -21.91
N PHE A 415 -15.16 -25.70 -21.91
CA PHE A 415 -14.75 -26.68 -22.92
C PHE A 415 -15.97 -27.34 -23.52
N TYR A 416 -15.88 -27.63 -24.81
CA TYR A 416 -16.79 -28.51 -25.53
C TYR A 416 -16.04 -29.78 -25.91
N ALA A 417 -16.69 -30.91 -25.64
CA ALA A 417 -16.22 -32.20 -26.07
C ALA A 417 -17.31 -33.00 -26.79
N LEU A 418 -16.88 -33.82 -27.74
CA LEU A 418 -17.75 -34.74 -28.48
C LEU A 418 -17.22 -36.16 -28.33
N LEU A 419 -18.07 -37.07 -27.89
CA LEU A 419 -17.78 -38.51 -27.90
C LEU A 419 -18.65 -39.15 -28.98
N LYS A 420 -18.01 -39.66 -30.05
CA LYS A 420 -18.70 -40.43 -31.09
C LYS A 420 -18.63 -41.92 -30.77
N LYS A 421 -19.72 -42.63 -31.04
CA LYS A 421 -19.82 -44.09 -30.94
C LYS A 421 -20.14 -44.71 -32.29
N PRO A 422 -19.82 -46.01 -32.49
CA PRO A 422 -20.11 -46.71 -33.74
C PRO A 422 -21.61 -46.83 -34.08
N GLU A 423 -22.51 -46.67 -33.12
CA GLU A 423 -23.97 -46.88 -33.28
C GLU A 423 -24.79 -45.61 -33.61
N CYS A 424 -24.22 -44.60 -34.29
CA CYS A 424 -24.91 -43.36 -34.70
C CYS A 424 -25.40 -42.42 -33.57
N ILE A 425 -24.91 -42.60 -32.34
CA ILE A 425 -25.20 -41.70 -31.20
C ILE A 425 -23.94 -40.91 -30.87
N GLU A 426 -24.03 -39.58 -30.89
CA GLU A 426 -22.97 -38.68 -30.45
C GLU A 426 -23.34 -38.06 -29.09
N LEU A 427 -22.40 -38.00 -28.14
CA LEU A 427 -22.57 -37.31 -26.86
C LEU A 427 -21.83 -35.97 -26.90
N GLU A 428 -22.57 -34.88 -26.85
CA GLU A 428 -22.05 -33.54 -26.64
C GLU A 428 -21.88 -33.27 -25.14
N VAL A 429 -20.74 -32.71 -24.79
CA VAL A 429 -20.34 -32.48 -23.40
C VAL A 429 -19.80 -31.08 -23.29
N PHE A 430 -20.26 -30.35 -22.29
CA PHE A 430 -19.77 -29.02 -21.94
C PHE A 430 -19.21 -29.08 -20.53
N ALA A 431 -17.95 -28.67 -20.36
CA ALA A 431 -17.29 -28.66 -19.06
C ALA A 431 -16.90 -27.25 -18.68
N ARG A 432 -17.15 -26.87 -17.43
CA ARG A 432 -16.70 -25.61 -16.83
C ARG A 432 -15.70 -25.92 -15.73
N VAL A 433 -14.46 -25.47 -15.93
CA VAL A 433 -13.38 -25.62 -14.96
C VAL A 433 -13.07 -24.25 -14.35
N GLY A 434 -13.32 -24.09 -13.06
CA GLY A 434 -12.99 -22.87 -12.32
C GLY A 434 -11.51 -22.80 -11.94
N THR A 435 -11.04 -21.60 -11.59
CA THR A 435 -9.70 -21.39 -11.01
C THR A 435 -9.51 -22.11 -9.67
N GLU A 436 -10.62 -22.50 -9.02
CA GLU A 436 -10.60 -23.18 -7.73
C GLU A 436 -10.26 -24.67 -7.81
N TYR A 437 -10.08 -25.23 -9.00
CA TYR A 437 -9.68 -26.63 -9.20
C TYR A 437 -8.42 -27.00 -8.38
N PRO A 438 -8.39 -28.16 -7.68
CA PRO A 438 -9.40 -29.22 -7.64
C PRO A 438 -10.41 -29.08 -6.49
N TYR A 439 -10.23 -28.09 -5.59
CA TYR A 439 -11.11 -27.87 -4.44
C TYR A 439 -12.58 -27.70 -4.82
N ARG A 440 -12.82 -27.14 -6.00
CA ARG A 440 -14.13 -27.19 -6.66
C ARG A 440 -14.03 -28.12 -7.87
N PRO A 441 -14.86 -29.18 -7.95
CA PRO A 441 -14.88 -30.05 -9.10
C PRO A 441 -15.35 -29.28 -10.35
N PRO A 442 -14.87 -29.66 -11.54
CA PRO A 442 -15.45 -29.21 -12.81
C PRO A 442 -16.95 -29.49 -12.87
N GLU A 443 -17.71 -28.54 -13.40
CA GLU A 443 -19.14 -28.74 -13.68
C GLU A 443 -19.29 -29.28 -15.09
N TRP A 444 -20.06 -30.36 -15.22
CA TRP A 444 -20.32 -31.03 -16.49
C TRP A 444 -21.78 -30.83 -16.90
N ARG A 445 -22.00 -30.68 -18.21
CA ARG A 445 -23.33 -30.66 -18.83
C ARG A 445 -23.29 -31.56 -20.06
N LEU A 446 -24.31 -32.38 -20.22
CA LEU A 446 -24.32 -33.48 -21.19
C LEU A 446 -25.55 -33.37 -22.10
N ARG A 447 -25.40 -33.74 -23.38
CA ARG A 447 -26.49 -33.77 -24.35
C ARG A 447 -26.26 -34.86 -25.39
N TRP A 448 -27.26 -35.69 -25.65
CA TRP A 448 -27.23 -36.62 -26.78
C TRP A 448 -27.57 -35.90 -28.09
N LYS A 449 -26.82 -36.21 -29.16
CA LYS A 449 -27.07 -35.78 -30.53
C LYS A 449 -27.33 -37.03 -31.39
N VAL A 450 -28.56 -37.12 -31.91
CA VAL A 450 -29.04 -38.27 -32.69
C VAL A 450 -29.23 -37.84 -34.14
N TYR A 451 -28.64 -38.58 -35.09
CA TYR A 451 -28.87 -38.36 -36.52
C TYR A 451 -30.07 -39.19 -36.99
N ASN A 452 -31.07 -38.48 -37.53
CA ASN A 452 -32.26 -38.96 -38.25
C ASN A 452 -33.45 -39.52 -37.44
N GLY A 453 -34.39 -38.62 -37.11
CA GLY A 453 -35.77 -38.80 -37.57
C GLY A 453 -36.87 -38.75 -36.51
N LYS A 454 -36.77 -39.47 -35.39
CA LYS A 454 -37.81 -39.51 -34.33
C LYS A 454 -37.19 -39.83 -32.97
N ARG A 455 -37.73 -39.19 -31.92
CA ARG A 455 -37.23 -39.02 -30.52
C ARG A 455 -36.27 -37.84 -30.44
N GLY A 456 -36.64 -36.66 -29.96
CA GLY A 456 -37.62 -36.29 -28.94
C GLY A 456 -36.83 -35.45 -27.93
N TRP A 457 -36.91 -34.13 -28.09
CA TRP A 457 -36.28 -33.14 -27.21
C TRP A 457 -36.78 -33.29 -25.77
N VAL A 458 -35.89 -33.21 -24.78
CA VAL A 458 -36.26 -32.76 -23.42
C VAL A 458 -35.16 -31.85 -22.88
N PRO A 459 -35.42 -30.54 -22.73
CA PRO A 459 -34.56 -29.65 -21.97
C PRO A 459 -34.68 -29.95 -20.48
N TYR A 460 -33.56 -29.91 -19.74
CA TYR A 460 -33.59 -30.03 -18.28
C TYR A 460 -33.28 -28.68 -17.64
N THR A 461 -34.26 -28.15 -16.92
CA THR A 461 -34.09 -27.07 -15.94
C THR A 461 -33.84 -27.66 -14.55
N PHE A 462 -32.96 -27.00 -13.79
CA PHE A 462 -32.67 -27.31 -12.39
C PHE A 462 -33.94 -27.54 -11.55
N PRO A 463 -34.06 -28.65 -10.79
CA PRO A 463 -34.80 -28.64 -9.54
C PRO A 463 -33.89 -27.99 -8.51
N ALA A 464 -34.31 -26.85 -7.99
CA ALA A 464 -33.69 -26.25 -6.84
C ALA A 464 -33.80 -27.24 -5.66
N SER A 465 -32.69 -27.89 -5.30
CA SER A 465 -32.55 -28.81 -4.15
C SER A 465 -33.70 -29.82 -3.98
N VAL A 466 -33.52 -31.06 -4.43
CA VAL A 466 -34.30 -32.16 -3.83
C VAL A 466 -33.75 -32.36 -2.42
N SER A 467 -34.41 -31.73 -1.45
CA SER A 467 -34.40 -32.15 -0.06
C SER A 467 -34.77 -33.64 0.01
N ALA A 468 -34.25 -34.35 1.00
CA ALA A 468 -34.38 -35.80 1.18
C ALA A 468 -35.83 -36.33 1.33
N ASP A 469 -36.86 -35.49 1.15
CA ASP A 469 -38.27 -35.85 1.21
C ASP A 469 -38.98 -35.47 -0.10
N ALA A 470 -38.78 -36.28 -1.16
CA ALA A 470 -39.53 -36.11 -2.40
C ALA A 470 -40.83 -36.93 -2.37
N HIS A 471 -41.97 -36.25 -2.56
CA HIS A 471 -43.32 -36.80 -2.61
C HIS A 471 -43.46 -37.88 -3.72
N PRO A 472 -44.25 -38.95 -3.55
CA PRO A 472 -44.34 -40.09 -4.50
C PRO A 472 -44.71 -39.71 -5.95
N THR A 473 -45.32 -38.55 -6.15
CA THR A 473 -45.66 -38.00 -7.47
C THR A 473 -44.45 -37.56 -8.30
N ALA A 474 -43.31 -37.25 -7.68
CA ALA A 474 -42.07 -36.91 -8.38
C ALA A 474 -41.36 -38.15 -8.97
N LEU A 475 -41.54 -39.32 -8.35
CA LEU A 475 -41.08 -40.61 -8.87
C LEU A 475 -41.90 -41.07 -10.08
N ASP A 476 -43.20 -40.78 -10.13
CA ASP A 476 -44.08 -41.11 -11.26
C ASP A 476 -43.78 -40.30 -12.54
N ALA A 477 -43.14 -39.13 -12.42
CA ALA A 477 -42.66 -38.35 -13.56
C ALA A 477 -41.38 -38.96 -14.19
N VAL A 478 -40.57 -39.67 -13.40
CA VAL A 478 -39.37 -40.39 -13.89
C VAL A 478 -39.75 -41.65 -14.67
N GLY A 479 -40.92 -42.24 -14.39
CA GLY A 479 -41.47 -43.39 -15.12
C GLY A 479 -41.90 -43.11 -16.57
N ARG A 480 -41.96 -41.84 -16.99
CA ARG A 480 -42.36 -41.43 -18.36
C ARG A 480 -41.20 -40.97 -19.25
N ALA A 481 -39.96 -41.05 -18.77
CA ALA A 481 -38.76 -40.67 -19.55
C ALA A 481 -38.20 -41.87 -20.35
N SER A 482 -37.58 -41.59 -21.51
CA SER A 482 -36.92 -42.62 -22.31
C SER A 482 -35.77 -43.26 -21.49
N PRO A 483 -35.47 -44.57 -21.63
CA PRO A 483 -34.36 -45.21 -20.91
C PRO A 483 -33.01 -44.51 -21.07
N CYS A 484 -32.80 -43.83 -22.20
CA CYS A 484 -31.61 -43.03 -22.51
C CYS A 484 -31.49 -41.77 -21.63
N ASP A 485 -32.62 -41.22 -21.16
CA ASP A 485 -32.67 -40.01 -20.33
C ASP A 485 -32.32 -40.33 -18.87
N ASN A 486 -32.71 -41.50 -18.38
CA ASN A 486 -32.34 -41.97 -17.04
C ASN A 486 -30.84 -42.29 -16.95
N GLN A 487 -30.26 -42.83 -18.02
CA GLN A 487 -28.80 -43.03 -18.11
C GLN A 487 -28.04 -41.71 -18.16
N LEU A 488 -28.53 -40.72 -18.90
CA LEU A 488 -27.92 -39.38 -18.94
C LEU A 488 -27.97 -38.70 -17.57
N LYS A 489 -29.12 -38.77 -16.88
CA LYS A 489 -29.27 -38.24 -15.51
C LYS A 489 -28.36 -38.96 -14.51
N ALA A 490 -28.25 -40.28 -14.59
CA ALA A 490 -27.34 -41.03 -13.73
C ALA A 490 -25.87 -40.67 -13.98
N LEU A 491 -25.50 -40.43 -15.25
CA LEU A 491 -24.15 -40.02 -15.63
C LEU A 491 -23.86 -38.58 -15.15
N ASP A 492 -24.79 -37.66 -15.36
CA ASP A 492 -24.71 -36.28 -14.89
C ASP A 492 -24.57 -36.20 -13.36
N MET A 493 -25.43 -36.94 -12.64
CA MET A 493 -25.33 -37.05 -11.18
C MET A 493 -23.97 -37.59 -10.74
N ARG A 494 -23.43 -38.62 -11.40
CA ARG A 494 -22.11 -39.18 -11.06
C ARG A 494 -20.96 -38.21 -11.34
N LEU A 495 -21.04 -37.41 -12.40
CA LEU A 495 -20.01 -36.42 -12.73
C LEU A 495 -20.05 -35.20 -11.81
N ASN A 496 -21.24 -34.75 -11.42
CA ASN A 496 -21.44 -33.53 -10.64
C ASN A 496 -21.64 -33.76 -9.13
N SER A 497 -21.81 -35.00 -8.66
CA SER A 497 -21.85 -35.34 -7.22
C SER A 497 -20.50 -35.15 -6.53
N ALA A 498 -20.47 -35.16 -5.20
CA ALA A 498 -19.22 -35.08 -4.44
C ALA A 498 -18.25 -36.21 -4.83
N TRP A 499 -17.08 -35.83 -5.34
CA TRP A 499 -15.99 -36.76 -5.66
C TRP A 499 -15.10 -36.92 -4.44
N ASP A 500 -15.11 -38.11 -3.85
CA ASP A 500 -14.12 -38.50 -2.84
C ASP A 500 -12.91 -39.11 -3.55
N THR A 501 -11.98 -38.26 -3.98
CA THR A 501 -10.72 -38.71 -4.57
C THR A 501 -9.75 -39.13 -3.47
N LYS A 502 -9.02 -40.23 -3.69
CA LYS A 502 -7.98 -40.68 -2.76
C LYS A 502 -6.96 -39.55 -2.52
N GLN A 503 -6.49 -39.41 -1.28
CA GLN A 503 -5.49 -38.42 -0.90
C GLN A 503 -4.30 -38.46 -1.88
N GLY A 504 -4.02 -37.33 -2.54
CA GLY A 504 -2.93 -37.18 -3.51
C GLY A 504 -3.34 -37.23 -4.99
N GLU A 505 -4.50 -37.79 -5.33
CA GLU A 505 -5.01 -37.86 -6.72
C GLU A 505 -6.00 -36.73 -7.06
N GLU A 506 -6.29 -35.84 -6.11
CA GLU A 506 -7.20 -34.69 -6.29
C GLU A 506 -6.83 -33.84 -7.52
N SER A 507 -5.53 -33.69 -7.80
CA SER A 507 -5.06 -32.93 -8.96
C SER A 507 -5.46 -33.56 -10.30
N MET A 508 -5.76 -34.87 -10.35
CA MET A 508 -6.16 -35.64 -11.55
C MET A 508 -7.68 -35.83 -11.68
N LEU A 509 -8.47 -35.14 -10.86
CA LEU A 509 -9.93 -35.24 -10.84
C LEU A 509 -10.59 -35.07 -12.23
N LEU A 510 -10.13 -34.11 -13.04
CA LEU A 510 -10.66 -33.90 -14.39
C LEU A 510 -10.48 -35.15 -15.26
N SER A 511 -9.30 -35.79 -15.20
CA SER A 511 -9.02 -37.02 -15.94
C SER A 511 -9.90 -38.17 -15.46
N HIS A 512 -10.10 -38.32 -14.15
CA HIS A 512 -11.01 -39.33 -13.59
C HIS A 512 -12.46 -39.11 -14.05
N GLN A 513 -12.93 -37.86 -14.07
CA GLN A 513 -14.24 -37.49 -14.61
C GLN A 513 -14.36 -37.83 -16.10
N CYS A 514 -13.32 -37.56 -16.90
CA CYS A 514 -13.29 -37.95 -18.32
C CYS A 514 -13.36 -39.48 -18.52
N VAL A 515 -12.71 -40.27 -17.66
CA VAL A 515 -12.81 -41.74 -17.71
C VAL A 515 -14.24 -42.21 -17.38
N VAL A 516 -14.86 -41.64 -16.33
CA VAL A 516 -16.26 -41.95 -15.98
C VAL A 516 -17.22 -41.55 -17.10
N LEU A 517 -17.00 -40.41 -17.74
CA LEU A 517 -17.76 -39.97 -18.91
C LEU A 517 -17.69 -41.00 -20.04
N GLN A 518 -16.51 -41.54 -20.33
CA GLN A 518 -16.34 -42.54 -21.38
C GLN A 518 -16.99 -43.88 -21.04
N VAL A 519 -16.80 -44.38 -19.81
CA VAL A 519 -17.38 -45.65 -19.33
C VAL A 519 -18.89 -45.52 -19.24
N GLY A 520 -19.42 -44.45 -18.64
CA GLY A 520 -20.85 -44.22 -18.50
C GLY A 520 -21.56 -44.03 -19.84
N ALA A 521 -20.85 -43.54 -20.86
CA ALA A 521 -21.41 -43.46 -22.19
C ALA A 521 -21.62 -44.85 -22.82
N THR A 522 -20.97 -45.93 -22.33
CA THR A 522 -21.20 -47.30 -22.83
C THR A 522 -22.59 -47.80 -22.42
N PRO A 523 -23.47 -48.15 -23.37
CA PRO A 523 -24.78 -48.67 -23.01
C PRO A 523 -24.60 -50.02 -22.30
N VAL A 524 -25.29 -50.20 -21.17
CA VAL A 524 -25.45 -51.52 -20.56
C VAL A 524 -26.13 -52.41 -21.61
N PRO A 525 -25.57 -53.57 -21.98
CA PRO A 525 -26.21 -54.47 -22.92
C PRO A 525 -27.61 -54.78 -22.40
N ARG A 526 -28.62 -54.54 -23.23
CA ARG A 526 -29.99 -54.98 -22.94
C ARG A 526 -29.99 -56.51 -22.98
N TRP A 527 -30.30 -57.14 -21.86
CA TRP A 527 -30.65 -58.56 -21.81
C TRP A 527 -32.14 -58.71 -22.11
#